data_AF-A0A2G6QL40-F1
#
_entry.id   AF-A0A2G6QL40-F1
#
_cell.length_a   1.000
_cell.length_b   1.000
_cell.length_c   1.000
_cell.angle_alpha   90.00
_cell.angle_beta   90.00
_cell.angle_gamma   90.00
#
_symmetry.space_group_name_H-M   'P 1'
#
loop_
_entity.id
_entity.type
_entity.pdbx_description
1 polymer ?
#
loop_
_entity_poly.entity_id
_entity_poly.type
_entity_poly.pdbx_seq_one_letter_code
_entity_poly.pdbx_strand_id
1 'polypeptide(L)'
;MKKNLTVLLVFCFFITVFAQQIPVNSSGLQFSINFYDRHIYYPGDGNSEPILVRVSITNSGASTLRFKMADEHSFSLDFSVIDTKNRFVKHSRDWLRKQNSNRKIYFREVSLEPGETYSFIENLKDYIHLELPGVYILQSNFFPELKHSPDASDFHNTSNRLSFEVKPAPGPAGLGSIPVSENTGEVLEAQMIPPDQVITYILAARQKSRWEQFFLYLDIERMIERNPARNKQYKAESEMGRYRMIENFRHELRQARIEKDIVAIPVDFEIERTTYTGTEAEVRVIEWFAYKDFREKKRFTYYLSSRDGIWTVYDYVVENLGTE
;
A
#
# COMPACT_ATOMS: atom_id res chain seq x y z
N MET A 1 -11.17 18.40 90.88
CA MET A 1 -10.32 19.34 90.10
C MET A 1 -9.32 18.49 89.32
N LYS A 2 -9.58 18.22 88.04
CA LYS A 2 -9.03 18.91 86.84
C LYS A 2 -7.53 18.63 86.61
N LYS A 3 -7.23 18.11 85.41
CA LYS A 3 -6.05 18.35 84.55
C LYS A 3 -4.77 17.58 84.91
N ASN A 4 -4.01 16.90 84.03
CA ASN A 4 -3.96 16.80 82.57
C ASN A 4 -3.34 15.45 82.15
N LEU A 5 -4.08 14.71 81.33
CA LEU A 5 -3.63 13.59 80.51
C LEU A 5 -3.54 14.14 79.09
N THR A 6 -2.34 14.46 78.59
CA THR A 6 -2.00 14.64 77.15
C THR A 6 -0.63 15.33 76.99
N VAL A 7 0.47 14.58 77.07
CA VAL A 7 1.80 14.99 76.53
C VAL A 7 2.50 13.78 75.91
N LEU A 8 1.76 12.89 75.23
CA LEU A 8 2.33 11.71 74.59
C LEU A 8 1.75 11.53 73.19
N LEU A 9 1.87 12.54 72.32
CA LEU A 9 1.51 12.38 70.91
C LEU A 9 2.12 13.45 70.00
N VAL A 10 3.36 13.83 70.25
CA VAL A 10 4.14 14.65 69.31
C VAL A 10 5.56 14.09 69.33
N PHE A 11 6.15 13.95 68.14
CA PHE A 11 7.54 13.57 67.91
C PHE A 11 7.82 12.07 67.80
N CYS A 12 7.56 11.55 66.60
CA CYS A 12 8.31 10.50 65.87
C CYS A 12 7.40 9.68 64.94
N PHE A 13 6.46 10.34 64.25
CA PHE A 13 5.95 9.83 62.99
C PHE A 13 6.98 10.17 61.92
N PHE A 14 8.01 9.33 61.84
CA PHE A 14 9.00 9.38 60.77
C PHE A 14 8.25 9.11 59.46
N ILE A 15 8.23 10.15 58.66
CA ILE A 15 7.68 10.29 57.32
C ILE A 15 8.24 9.16 56.44
N THR A 16 7.50 8.05 56.32
CA THR A 16 7.58 7.17 55.15
C THR A 16 6.55 7.68 54.14
N VAL A 17 6.97 8.68 53.36
CA VAL A 17 6.28 9.04 52.11
C VAL A 17 6.47 7.87 51.15
N PHE A 18 5.58 6.90 51.25
CA PHE A 18 5.27 6.06 50.10
C PHE A 18 4.60 6.99 49.08
N ALA A 19 5.35 7.33 48.03
CA ALA A 19 4.79 7.87 46.80
C ALA A 19 3.91 6.78 46.17
N GLN A 20 2.67 6.66 46.64
CA GLN A 20 1.63 5.97 45.89
C GLN A 20 1.32 6.85 44.68
N GLN A 21 1.70 6.38 43.49
CA GLN A 21 1.19 6.90 42.23
C GLN A 21 -0.33 6.72 42.26
N ILE A 22 -1.05 7.78 42.61
CA ILE A 22 -2.49 7.84 42.46
C ILE A 22 -2.74 7.69 40.96
N PRO A 23 -3.46 6.66 40.49
CA PRO A 23 -3.88 6.62 39.10
C PRO A 23 -4.69 7.89 38.86
N VAL A 24 -4.21 8.72 37.93
CA VAL A 24 -4.91 9.93 37.50
C VAL A 24 -6.22 9.45 36.87
N ASN A 25 -7.27 9.35 37.68
CA ASN A 25 -8.63 9.30 37.19
C ASN A 25 -8.80 10.58 36.38
N SER A 26 -8.74 10.45 35.07
CA SER A 26 -8.91 11.53 34.11
C SER A 26 -10.39 11.86 34.00
N SER A 27 -11.02 12.21 35.13
CA SER A 27 -12.39 12.67 35.21
C SER A 27 -12.49 13.99 34.47
N GLY A 28 -12.94 13.95 33.22
CA GLY A 28 -13.03 15.11 32.32
C GLY A 28 -12.16 15.01 31.06
N LEU A 29 -11.40 13.94 30.83
CA LEU A 29 -10.71 13.72 29.55
C LEU A 29 -11.71 13.19 28.51
N GLN A 30 -11.94 13.99 27.46
CA GLN A 30 -12.71 13.56 26.30
C GLN A 30 -11.76 13.20 25.16
N PHE A 31 -11.83 11.96 24.70
CA PHE A 31 -11.00 11.44 23.62
C PHE A 31 -11.84 11.15 22.38
N SER A 32 -11.45 11.71 21.23
CA SER A 32 -12.18 11.54 19.98
C SER A 32 -11.26 11.42 18.78
N ILE A 33 -11.76 10.75 17.74
CA ILE A 33 -11.10 10.58 16.45
C ILE A 33 -12.02 11.02 15.33
N ASN A 34 -11.45 11.61 14.28
CA ASN A 34 -12.13 12.01 13.05
C ASN A 34 -11.22 11.77 11.84
N PHE A 35 -11.78 11.49 10.66
CA PHE A 35 -10.97 11.46 9.44
C PHE A 35 -10.45 12.86 9.13
N TYR A 36 -9.15 12.97 8.87
CA TYR A 36 -8.53 14.24 8.49
C TYR A 36 -8.93 14.62 7.06
N ASP A 37 -8.83 13.67 6.14
CA ASP A 37 -9.23 13.78 4.75
C ASP A 37 -9.98 12.51 4.30
N ARG A 38 -11.19 12.69 3.76
CA ARG A 38 -12.01 11.58 3.27
C ARG A 38 -11.75 11.42 1.79
N HIS A 39 -11.04 10.35 1.45
CA HIS A 39 -10.83 9.93 0.08
C HIS A 39 -11.23 8.46 -0.06
N ILE A 40 -11.26 7.98 -1.30
CA ILE A 40 -11.53 6.56 -1.56
C ILE A 40 -10.30 5.77 -1.07
N TYR A 41 -10.51 4.85 -0.15
CA TYR A 41 -9.45 4.02 0.43
C TYR A 41 -9.35 2.69 -0.29
N TYR A 42 -8.12 2.21 -0.52
CA TYR A 42 -7.85 0.88 -1.05
C TYR A 42 -6.94 0.07 -0.11
N PRO A 43 -6.89 -1.27 -0.26
CA PRO A 43 -5.99 -2.13 0.51
C PRO A 43 -4.52 -1.79 0.27
N GLY A 44 -3.64 -2.33 1.12
CA GLY A 44 -2.19 -2.15 0.98
C GLY A 44 -1.56 -1.19 1.99
N ASP A 45 -0.27 -0.89 1.80
CA ASP A 45 0.59 -0.27 2.82
C ASP A 45 0.43 1.25 2.96
N GLY A 46 0.87 1.78 4.12
CA GLY A 46 0.54 3.12 4.59
C GLY A 46 1.19 4.31 3.90
N ASN A 47 2.29 4.11 3.16
CA ASN A 47 3.07 5.23 2.62
C ASN A 47 2.48 5.83 1.34
N SER A 48 1.75 5.05 0.55
CA SER A 48 1.31 5.46 -0.78
C SER A 48 -0.17 5.88 -0.82
N GLU A 49 -1.00 5.32 0.06
CA GLU A 49 -2.41 5.71 0.26
C GLU A 49 -2.74 5.75 1.74
N PRO A 50 -2.33 6.81 2.45
CA PRO A 50 -2.55 6.92 3.88
C PRO A 50 -4.04 7.06 4.20
N ILE A 51 -4.43 6.52 5.36
CA ILE A 51 -5.74 6.77 5.95
C ILE A 51 -5.50 7.68 7.14
N LEU A 52 -5.59 8.99 6.92
CA LEU A 52 -5.25 9.98 7.94
C LEU A 52 -6.41 10.18 8.92
N VAL A 53 -6.10 9.98 10.20
CA VAL A 53 -7.03 10.12 11.31
C VAL A 53 -6.52 11.24 12.20
N ARG A 54 -7.34 12.29 12.36
CA ARG A 54 -7.13 13.31 13.37
C ARG A 54 -7.57 12.76 14.72
N VAL A 55 -6.64 12.81 15.66
CA VAL A 55 -6.83 12.41 17.05
C VAL A 55 -6.93 13.67 17.90
N SER A 56 -7.96 13.74 18.76
CA SER A 56 -8.25 14.92 19.58
C SER A 56 -8.49 14.53 21.04
N ILE A 57 -7.71 15.13 21.93
CA ILE A 57 -7.78 14.99 23.39
C ILE A 57 -8.22 16.33 23.95
N THR A 58 -9.40 16.40 24.56
CA THR A 58 -9.98 17.63 25.09
C THR A 58 -10.16 17.52 26.60
N ASN A 59 -9.75 18.57 27.32
CA ASN A 59 -10.03 18.69 28.74
C ASN A 59 -11.43 19.31 28.94
N SER A 60 -12.43 18.48 29.19
CA SER A 60 -13.80 18.88 29.54
C SER A 60 -14.01 19.04 31.06
N GLY A 61 -12.97 18.78 31.86
CA GLY A 61 -12.99 18.92 33.31
C GLY A 61 -12.73 20.35 33.80
N ALA A 62 -12.89 20.56 35.11
CA ALA A 62 -12.64 21.85 35.76
C ALA A 62 -11.19 22.03 36.25
N SER A 63 -10.37 20.97 36.21
CA SER A 63 -8.97 20.97 36.65
C SER A 63 -8.01 20.75 35.48
N THR A 64 -6.77 21.23 35.59
CA THR A 64 -5.70 20.96 34.63
C THR A 64 -5.49 19.46 34.46
N LEU A 65 -5.57 18.98 33.22
CA LEU A 65 -5.34 17.59 32.85
C LEU A 65 -3.87 17.43 32.47
N ARG A 66 -3.21 16.39 33.00
CA ARG A 66 -1.81 16.06 32.66
C ARG A 66 -1.73 14.64 32.14
N PHE A 67 -0.99 14.44 31.05
CA PHE A 67 -0.72 13.12 30.49
C PHE A 67 0.65 13.09 29.81
N LYS A 68 1.17 11.88 29.63
CA LYS A 68 2.41 11.62 28.88
C LYS A 68 2.08 11.33 27.43
N MET A 69 2.81 11.98 26.52
CA MET A 69 2.75 11.71 25.09
C MET A 69 4.13 11.28 24.62
N ALA A 70 4.25 10.07 24.11
CA ALA A 70 5.47 9.58 23.49
C ALA A 70 5.75 10.33 22.18
N ASP A 71 7.02 10.53 21.84
CA ASP A 71 7.40 11.14 20.55
C ASP A 71 6.93 10.26 19.38
N GLU A 72 6.97 8.94 19.57
CA GLU A 72 6.32 7.97 18.71
C GLU A 72 4.96 7.63 19.31
N HIS A 73 3.89 8.17 18.72
CA HIS A 73 2.54 8.08 19.28
C HIS A 73 2.02 6.64 19.41
N SER A 74 2.59 5.65 18.72
CA SER A 74 2.23 4.23 18.89
C SER A 74 2.42 3.68 20.31
N PHE A 75 3.20 4.35 21.17
CA PHE A 75 3.33 4.01 22.59
C PHE A 75 2.32 4.73 23.50
N SER A 76 1.56 5.69 22.97
CA SER A 76 0.49 6.40 23.70
C SER A 76 -0.89 6.15 23.10
N LEU A 77 -0.95 5.56 21.91
CA LEU A 77 -2.14 5.40 21.09
C LEU A 77 -2.15 4.01 20.44
N ASP A 78 -3.32 3.39 20.42
CA ASP A 78 -3.57 2.18 19.67
C ASP A 78 -4.87 2.31 18.86
N PHE A 79 -4.90 1.65 17.71
CA PHE A 79 -6.07 1.57 16.87
C PHE A 79 -6.57 0.13 16.82
N SER A 80 -7.87 -0.02 16.97
CA SER A 80 -8.58 -1.29 16.81
C SER A 80 -9.56 -1.14 15.66
N VAL A 81 -9.50 -2.09 14.73
CA VAL A 81 -10.38 -2.12 13.57
C VAL A 81 -11.10 -3.46 13.54
N ILE A 82 -12.42 -3.42 13.37
CA ILE A 82 -13.25 -4.60 13.19
C ILE A 82 -13.90 -4.59 11.82
N ASP A 83 -14.03 -5.77 11.22
CA ASP A 83 -14.82 -5.96 10.00
C ASP A 83 -16.32 -6.08 10.31
N THR A 84 -17.16 -6.15 9.27
CA THR A 84 -18.61 -6.38 9.40
C THR A 84 -18.98 -7.72 10.03
N LYS A 85 -18.02 -8.66 10.11
CA LYS A 85 -18.15 -9.96 10.78
C LYS A 85 -17.64 -9.90 12.23
N ASN A 86 -17.36 -8.70 12.75
CA ASN A 86 -16.85 -8.44 14.09
C ASN A 86 -15.50 -9.13 14.38
N ARG A 87 -14.69 -9.36 13.34
CA ARG A 87 -13.33 -9.89 13.47
C ARG A 87 -12.34 -8.74 13.52
N PHE A 88 -11.41 -8.83 14.46
CA PHE A 88 -10.32 -7.85 14.57
C PHE A 88 -9.36 -7.99 13.39
N VAL A 89 -9.06 -6.86 12.77
CA VAL A 89 -8.01 -6.76 11.76
C VAL A 89 -6.66 -6.77 12.47
N LYS A 90 -5.69 -7.46 11.88
CA LYS A 90 -4.35 -7.61 12.47
C LYS A 90 -3.56 -6.30 12.40
N HIS A 91 -2.72 -6.07 13.39
CA HIS A 91 -1.73 -5.00 13.34
C HIS A 91 -0.70 -5.20 12.22
N SER A 92 -0.13 -4.08 11.77
CA SER A 92 0.94 -4.04 10.79
C SER A 92 2.23 -4.66 11.36
N ARG A 93 3.06 -5.22 10.48
CA ARG A 93 4.38 -5.76 10.86
C ARG A 93 5.30 -4.69 11.43
N ASP A 94 5.17 -3.45 10.93
CA ASP A 94 5.97 -2.32 11.38
C ASP A 94 5.60 -1.91 12.81
N TRP A 95 4.31 -1.86 13.12
CA TRP A 95 3.82 -1.62 14.47
C TRP A 95 4.28 -2.72 15.44
N LEU A 96 4.10 -4.00 15.07
CA LEU A 96 4.54 -5.13 15.89
C LEU A 96 6.05 -5.07 16.17
N ARG A 97 6.86 -4.71 15.16
CA ARG A 97 8.30 -4.53 15.31
C ARG A 97 8.64 -3.37 16.25
N LYS A 98 7.90 -2.25 16.19
CA LYS A 98 8.08 -1.10 17.10
C LYS A 98 7.78 -1.51 18.55
N GLN A 99 6.65 -2.16 18.79
CA GLN A 99 6.21 -2.57 20.13
C GLN A 99 7.13 -3.63 20.77
N ASN A 100 7.62 -4.58 19.98
CA ASN A 100 8.50 -5.65 20.48
C ASN A 100 9.97 -5.24 20.60
N SER A 101 10.33 -4.01 20.24
CA SER A 101 11.72 -3.58 20.30
C SER A 101 12.06 -2.98 21.67
N ASN A 102 13.14 -3.46 22.28
CA ASN A 102 13.63 -2.95 23.57
C ASN A 102 14.36 -1.61 23.42
N ARG A 103 13.61 -0.54 23.13
CA ARG A 103 14.13 0.82 22.92
C ARG A 103 13.70 1.73 24.06
N LYS A 104 14.51 2.74 24.37
CA LYS A 104 14.11 3.80 25.30
C LYS A 104 13.01 4.64 24.66
N ILE A 105 11.86 4.73 25.32
CA ILE A 105 10.73 5.55 24.87
C ILE A 105 10.93 6.97 25.40
N TYR A 106 11.06 7.93 24.49
CA TYR A 106 11.05 9.36 24.83
C TYR A 106 9.62 9.86 24.84
N PHE A 107 9.28 10.65 25.85
CA PHE A 107 7.96 11.23 26.01
C PHE A 107 8.07 12.64 26.59
N ARG A 108 7.02 13.41 26.36
CA ARG A 108 6.78 14.72 26.95
C ARG A 108 5.54 14.68 27.83
N GLU A 109 5.55 15.46 28.89
CA GLU A 109 4.33 15.73 29.66
C GLU A 109 3.57 16.89 29.02
N VAL A 110 2.30 16.65 28.72
CA VAL A 110 1.39 17.64 28.17
C VAL A 110 0.41 18.03 29.28
N SER A 111 0.24 19.33 29.50
CA SER A 111 -0.74 19.89 30.42
C SER A 111 -1.80 20.63 29.59
N LEU A 112 -3.07 20.33 29.83
CA LEU A 112 -4.21 20.99 29.21
C LEU A 112 -5.07 21.65 30.28
N GLU A 113 -5.29 22.95 30.15
CA GLU A 113 -6.24 23.69 30.97
C GLU A 113 -7.70 23.38 30.58
N PRO A 114 -8.68 23.68 31.44
CA PRO A 114 -10.09 23.48 31.14
C PRO A 114 -10.51 24.09 29.81
N GLY A 115 -11.09 23.29 28.92
CA GLY A 115 -11.51 23.68 27.57
C GLY A 115 -10.42 23.56 26.50
N GLU A 116 -9.16 23.31 26.84
CA GLU A 116 -8.10 23.14 25.86
C GLU A 116 -8.17 21.78 25.16
N THR A 117 -7.73 21.76 23.89
CA THR A 117 -7.71 20.57 23.05
C THR A 117 -6.33 20.39 22.43
N TYR A 118 -5.75 19.20 22.64
CA TYR A 118 -4.57 18.74 21.93
C TYR A 118 -4.99 17.90 20.73
N SER A 119 -4.45 18.18 19.54
CA SER A 119 -4.77 17.41 18.33
C SER A 119 -3.56 17.16 17.45
N PHE A 120 -3.52 15.98 16.85
CA PHE A 120 -2.48 15.55 15.92
C PHE A 120 -3.07 14.60 14.87
N ILE A 121 -2.29 14.28 13.84
CA ILE A 121 -2.74 13.45 12.71
C ILE A 121 -1.88 12.19 12.68
N GLU A 122 -2.52 11.04 12.58
CA GLU A 122 -1.89 9.74 12.47
C GLU A 122 -2.35 9.01 11.21
N ASN A 123 -1.47 8.19 10.63
CA ASN A 123 -1.84 7.31 9.54
C ASN A 123 -2.26 5.94 10.08
N LEU A 124 -3.54 5.58 9.91
CA LEU A 124 -4.07 4.32 10.41
C LEU A 124 -3.32 3.10 9.87
N LYS A 125 -2.85 3.13 8.61
CA LYS A 125 -2.15 2.01 7.97
C LYS A 125 -0.78 1.71 8.59
N ASP A 126 -0.21 2.63 9.37
CA ASP A 126 1.03 2.36 10.12
C ASP A 126 0.77 1.41 11.29
N TYR A 127 -0.47 1.33 11.77
CA TYR A 127 -0.93 0.50 12.89
C TYR A 127 -1.68 -0.74 12.38
N ILE A 128 -2.58 -0.48 11.43
CA ILE A 128 -3.54 -1.30 10.67
C ILE A 128 -3.03 -2.12 9.46
N HIS A 129 -3.02 -3.47 9.42
CA HIS A 129 -2.83 -4.16 8.13
C HIS A 129 -4.17 -4.46 7.43
N LEU A 130 -4.53 -3.64 6.44
CA LEU A 130 -5.76 -3.78 5.65
C LEU A 130 -5.49 -4.54 4.34
N GLU A 131 -5.76 -5.83 4.34
CA GLU A 131 -5.55 -6.73 3.19
C GLU A 131 -6.78 -6.84 2.28
N LEU A 132 -7.98 -6.83 2.86
CA LEU A 132 -9.22 -7.11 2.13
C LEU A 132 -10.04 -5.82 1.93
N PRO A 133 -10.79 -5.73 0.82
CA PRO A 133 -11.80 -4.69 0.67
C PRO A 133 -13.04 -5.00 1.50
N GLY A 134 -13.71 -3.95 1.95
CA GLY A 134 -14.92 -4.06 2.76
C GLY A 134 -15.18 -2.83 3.62
N VAL A 135 -16.24 -2.91 4.42
CA VAL A 135 -16.58 -1.89 5.41
C VAL A 135 -15.96 -2.25 6.75
N TYR A 136 -15.34 -1.26 7.39
CA TYR A 136 -14.63 -1.40 8.64
C TYR A 136 -15.10 -0.37 9.66
N ILE A 137 -15.02 -0.74 10.94
CA ILE A 137 -15.28 0.16 12.06
C ILE A 137 -13.97 0.35 12.82
N LEU A 138 -13.53 1.59 12.88
CA LEU A 138 -12.34 2.06 13.59
C LEU A 138 -12.72 2.57 14.99
N GLN A 139 -11.91 2.19 15.98
CA GLN A 139 -11.93 2.73 17.33
C GLN A 139 -10.48 2.88 17.82
N SER A 140 -10.19 3.91 18.60
CA SER A 140 -8.87 4.15 19.15
C SER A 140 -8.87 4.12 20.67
N ASN A 141 -7.74 3.72 21.25
CA ASN A 141 -7.47 3.73 22.68
C ASN A 141 -6.27 4.64 22.97
N PHE A 142 -6.45 5.57 23.90
CA PHE A 142 -5.40 6.49 24.36
C PHE A 142 -4.92 6.09 25.76
N PHE A 143 -3.61 6.03 25.95
CA PHE A 143 -2.94 5.61 27.20
C PHE A 143 -2.22 6.81 27.83
N PRO A 144 -2.81 7.48 28.82
CA PRO A 144 -2.24 8.70 29.43
C PRO A 144 -0.89 8.49 30.12
N GLU A 145 -0.60 7.27 30.56
CA GLU A 145 0.65 6.90 31.25
C GLU A 145 1.61 6.09 30.37
N LEU A 146 1.40 6.10 29.06
CA LEU A 146 2.06 5.23 28.07
C LEU A 146 1.64 3.76 28.19
N LYS A 147 1.75 3.06 27.07
CA LYS A 147 1.44 1.64 26.93
C LYS A 147 2.72 0.82 27.19
N HIS A 148 2.66 -0.13 28.11
CA HIS A 148 3.79 -1.00 28.47
C HIS A 148 3.71 -2.37 27.81
N SER A 149 2.49 -2.89 27.63
CA SER A 149 2.24 -4.18 26.99
C SER A 149 1.49 -3.97 25.66
N PRO A 150 1.71 -4.79 24.61
CA PRO A 150 0.90 -4.76 23.40
C PRO A 150 -0.60 -5.01 23.66
N ASP A 151 -0.92 -5.66 24.77
CA ASP A 151 -2.30 -5.86 25.21
C ASP A 151 -2.86 -4.58 25.83
N ALA A 152 -4.13 -4.27 25.56
CA ALA A 152 -4.83 -3.10 26.11
C ALA A 152 -5.21 -3.26 27.60
N SER A 153 -4.36 -3.92 28.39
CA SER A 153 -4.57 -4.13 29.83
C SER A 153 -4.34 -2.87 30.66
N ASP A 154 -3.52 -1.95 30.15
CA ASP A 154 -3.19 -0.71 30.82
C ASP A 154 -4.38 0.26 30.82
N PHE A 155 -4.42 1.18 31.78
CA PHE A 155 -5.49 2.17 31.87
C PHE A 155 -5.54 3.03 30.60
N HIS A 156 -6.71 3.05 29.95
CA HIS A 156 -6.91 3.75 28.69
C HIS A 156 -8.28 4.41 28.58
N ASN A 157 -8.35 5.43 27.74
CA ASN A 157 -9.58 6.09 27.32
C ASN A 157 -9.93 5.66 25.89
N THR A 158 -11.20 5.34 25.65
CA THR A 158 -11.66 4.88 24.33
C THR A 158 -12.31 6.02 23.54
N SER A 159 -12.10 6.04 22.23
CA SER A 159 -12.68 7.05 21.34
C SER A 159 -14.11 6.71 20.91
N ASN A 160 -14.75 7.65 20.21
CA ASN A 160 -15.87 7.35 19.33
C ASN A 160 -15.49 6.34 18.23
N ARG A 161 -16.50 5.72 17.61
CA ARG A 161 -16.33 4.79 16.49
C ARG A 161 -16.52 5.50 15.15
N LEU A 162 -15.68 5.16 14.17
CA LEU A 162 -15.76 5.68 12.81
C LEU A 162 -15.94 4.52 11.83
N SER A 163 -16.90 4.61 10.91
CA SER A 163 -17.03 3.66 9.80
C SER A 163 -16.32 4.18 8.56
N PHE A 164 -15.57 3.33 7.88
CA PHE A 164 -14.99 3.61 6.58
C PHE A 164 -15.10 2.42 5.64
N GLU A 165 -15.06 2.69 4.34
CA GLU A 165 -15.12 1.68 3.29
C GLU A 165 -13.77 1.64 2.57
N VAL A 166 -13.22 0.44 2.45
CA VAL A 166 -12.07 0.13 1.62
C VAL A 166 -12.60 -0.52 0.36
N LYS A 167 -12.45 0.15 -0.78
CA LYS A 167 -12.85 -0.38 -2.08
C LYS A 167 -11.88 -1.47 -2.51
N PRO A 168 -12.31 -2.47 -3.31
CA PRO A 168 -11.36 -3.35 -3.96
C PRO A 168 -10.34 -2.53 -4.73
N ALA A 169 -9.08 -2.95 -4.66
CA ALA A 169 -8.06 -2.51 -5.59
C ALA A 169 -8.69 -2.50 -6.98
N PRO A 170 -8.65 -1.38 -7.72
CA PRO A 170 -9.24 -1.34 -9.04
C PRO A 170 -8.43 -2.25 -9.93
N GLY A 171 -8.92 -3.48 -10.09
CA GLY A 171 -8.45 -4.36 -11.14
C GLY A 171 -8.85 -3.82 -12.51
N PRO A 172 -8.44 -4.50 -13.59
CA PRO A 172 -8.80 -4.11 -14.97
C PRO A 172 -10.30 -3.86 -15.16
N ALA A 173 -11.16 -4.60 -14.43
CA ALA A 173 -12.61 -4.49 -14.50
C ALA A 173 -13.20 -3.26 -13.79
N GLY A 174 -12.50 -2.65 -12.82
CA GLY A 174 -13.03 -1.55 -12.00
C GLY A 174 -12.89 -0.16 -12.63
N LEU A 175 -12.11 -0.03 -13.71
CA LEU A 175 -11.77 1.26 -14.34
C LEU A 175 -12.21 1.35 -15.81
N GLY A 176 -13.04 0.43 -16.29
CA GLY A 176 -13.84 0.65 -17.51
C GLY A 176 -13.17 0.34 -18.84
N SER A 177 -12.06 -0.39 -18.88
CA SER A 177 -11.53 -0.91 -20.15
C SER A 177 -11.37 -2.43 -20.06
N ILE A 178 -12.51 -3.12 -20.17
CA ILE A 178 -12.45 -4.48 -20.69
C ILE A 178 -11.84 -4.35 -22.09
N PRO A 179 -10.69 -4.98 -22.39
CA PRO A 179 -10.11 -4.88 -23.72
C PRO A 179 -11.11 -5.47 -24.70
N VAL A 180 -11.61 -4.64 -25.63
CA VAL A 180 -12.60 -5.06 -26.63
C VAL A 180 -11.93 -5.11 -27.99
N SER A 181 -12.21 -6.16 -28.75
CA SER A 181 -11.78 -6.29 -30.14
C SER A 181 -12.39 -5.16 -30.97
N GLU A 182 -11.55 -4.30 -31.56
CA GLU A 182 -11.99 -3.18 -32.41
C GLU A 182 -12.86 -3.63 -33.60
N ASN A 183 -12.71 -4.88 -34.04
CA ASN A 183 -13.42 -5.43 -35.19
C ASN A 183 -14.72 -6.17 -34.83
N THR A 184 -14.74 -6.88 -33.70
CA THR A 184 -15.87 -7.77 -33.34
C THR A 184 -16.69 -7.27 -32.16
N GLY A 185 -16.21 -6.28 -31.41
CA GLY A 185 -16.89 -5.82 -30.19
C GLY A 185 -16.87 -6.84 -29.06
N GLU A 186 -16.16 -7.96 -29.23
CA GLU A 186 -16.03 -9.02 -28.24
C GLU A 186 -14.96 -8.68 -27.22
N VAL A 187 -15.18 -9.13 -25.99
CA VAL A 187 -14.18 -9.07 -24.92
C VAL A 187 -12.97 -9.91 -25.32
N LEU A 188 -11.79 -9.29 -25.36
CA LEU A 188 -10.53 -9.96 -25.61
C LEU A 188 -10.10 -10.67 -24.33
N GLU A 189 -9.99 -11.99 -24.40
CA GLU A 189 -9.44 -12.81 -23.34
C GLU A 189 -8.19 -13.52 -23.84
N ALA A 190 -7.15 -13.57 -23.01
CA ALA A 190 -5.92 -14.27 -23.33
C ALA A 190 -6.19 -15.78 -23.35
N GLN A 191 -5.76 -16.45 -24.41
CA GLN A 191 -5.99 -17.87 -24.61
C GLN A 191 -4.72 -18.66 -24.26
N MET A 192 -4.91 -19.93 -23.90
CA MET A 192 -3.80 -20.86 -23.63
C MET A 192 -3.21 -21.36 -24.96
N ILE A 193 -2.48 -20.48 -25.66
CA ILE A 193 -1.77 -20.78 -26.90
C ILE A 193 -0.26 -20.90 -26.64
N PRO A 194 0.49 -21.70 -27.42
CA PRO A 194 1.91 -21.91 -27.20
C PRO A 194 2.77 -20.66 -27.50
N PRO A 195 4.01 -20.57 -26.98
CA PRO A 195 4.83 -19.35 -27.03
C PRO A 195 5.10 -18.81 -28.44
N ASP A 196 5.33 -19.68 -29.41
CA ASP A 196 5.51 -19.36 -30.82
C ASP A 196 4.27 -18.71 -31.45
N GLN A 197 3.09 -19.25 -31.12
CA GLN A 197 1.82 -18.69 -31.56
C GLN A 197 1.51 -17.36 -30.87
N VAL A 198 1.92 -17.17 -29.62
CA VAL A 198 1.82 -15.86 -28.95
C VAL A 198 2.60 -14.80 -29.72
N ILE A 199 3.86 -15.07 -30.09
CA ILE A 199 4.65 -14.11 -30.85
C ILE A 199 4.04 -13.84 -32.22
N THR A 200 3.60 -14.89 -32.91
CA THR A 200 2.88 -14.74 -34.19
C THR A 200 1.66 -13.84 -34.04
N TYR A 201 0.88 -14.02 -32.96
CA TYR A 201 -0.31 -13.24 -32.68
C TYR A 201 0.03 -11.76 -32.42
N ILE A 202 1.03 -11.50 -31.58
CA ILE A 202 1.50 -10.14 -31.24
C ILE A 202 1.98 -9.41 -32.50
N LEU A 203 2.84 -10.05 -33.32
CA LEU A 203 3.39 -9.45 -34.54
C LEU A 203 2.30 -9.19 -35.59
N ALA A 204 1.38 -10.15 -35.79
CA ALA A 204 0.23 -9.98 -36.68
C ALA A 204 -0.72 -8.87 -36.19
N ALA A 205 -0.90 -8.72 -34.88
CA ALA A 205 -1.65 -7.62 -34.28
C ALA A 205 -0.96 -6.27 -34.57
N ARG A 206 0.37 -6.21 -34.47
CA ARG A 206 1.15 -5.00 -34.80
C ARG A 206 1.05 -4.61 -36.27
N GLN A 207 1.14 -5.57 -37.19
CA GLN A 207 0.95 -5.34 -38.63
C GLN A 207 -0.41 -4.71 -38.94
N LYS A 208 -1.44 -5.08 -38.18
CA LYS A 208 -2.80 -4.53 -38.29
C LYS A 208 -3.04 -3.31 -37.40
N SER A 209 -2.01 -2.80 -36.74
CA SER A 209 -2.07 -1.70 -35.77
C SER A 209 -3.05 -1.89 -34.60
N ARG A 210 -3.34 -3.14 -34.22
CA ARG A 210 -4.29 -3.49 -33.16
C ARG A 210 -3.61 -3.51 -31.79
N TRP A 211 -3.74 -2.42 -31.05
CA TRP A 211 -3.04 -2.23 -29.78
C TRP A 211 -3.57 -3.11 -28.65
N GLU A 212 -4.89 -3.27 -28.54
CA GLU A 212 -5.48 -4.08 -27.46
C GLU A 212 -5.09 -5.56 -27.59
N GLN A 213 -5.04 -6.09 -28.82
CA GLN A 213 -4.56 -7.45 -29.10
C GLN A 213 -3.05 -7.60 -28.83
N PHE A 214 -2.27 -6.55 -29.11
CA PHE A 214 -0.83 -6.53 -28.80
C PHE A 214 -0.57 -6.55 -27.29
N PHE A 215 -1.28 -5.72 -26.52
CA PHE A 215 -1.11 -5.64 -25.07
C PHE A 215 -1.60 -6.88 -24.32
N LEU A 216 -2.48 -7.68 -24.93
CA LEU A 216 -3.06 -8.87 -24.31
C LEU A 216 -2.00 -9.88 -23.83
N TYR A 217 -0.90 -10.00 -24.57
CA TYR A 217 0.18 -10.95 -24.31
C TYR A 217 1.48 -10.29 -23.86
N LEU A 218 1.42 -9.04 -23.38
CA LEU A 218 2.57 -8.33 -22.81
C LEU A 218 2.44 -8.19 -21.30
N ASP A 219 3.47 -8.61 -20.59
CA ASP A 219 3.62 -8.33 -19.15
C ASP A 219 4.26 -6.95 -18.97
N ILE A 220 3.41 -5.92 -19.07
CA ILE A 220 3.83 -4.52 -18.95
C ILE A 220 4.44 -4.22 -17.58
N GLU A 221 3.98 -4.89 -16.52
CA GLU A 221 4.51 -4.71 -15.17
C GLU A 221 5.99 -5.13 -15.13
N ARG A 222 6.32 -6.33 -15.60
CA ARG A 222 7.72 -6.76 -15.66
C ARG A 222 8.58 -5.91 -16.61
N MET A 223 8.00 -5.45 -17.72
CA MET A 223 8.71 -4.53 -18.63
C MET A 223 9.04 -3.19 -17.96
N ILE A 224 8.16 -2.65 -17.12
CA ILE A 224 8.42 -1.45 -16.31
C ILE A 224 9.56 -1.72 -15.30
N GLU A 225 9.54 -2.89 -14.66
CA GLU A 225 10.53 -3.28 -13.65
C GLU A 225 11.95 -3.46 -14.21
N ARG A 226 12.09 -3.69 -15.52
CA ARG A 226 13.40 -3.80 -16.18
C ARG A 226 14.24 -2.53 -16.04
N ASN A 227 13.61 -1.36 -16.06
CA ASN A 227 14.32 -0.09 -15.89
C ASN A 227 14.48 0.24 -14.39
N PRO A 228 15.71 0.36 -13.85
CA PRO A 228 15.92 0.59 -12.42
C PRO A 228 15.25 1.85 -11.86
N ALA A 229 15.15 2.92 -12.65
CA ALA A 229 14.51 4.16 -12.22
C ALA A 229 12.99 3.98 -12.13
N ARG A 230 12.37 3.39 -13.15
CA ARG A 230 10.93 3.12 -13.18
C ARG A 230 10.53 2.05 -12.16
N ASN A 231 11.35 1.03 -11.95
CA ASN A 231 11.13 -0.01 -10.94
C ASN A 231 11.06 0.58 -9.52
N LYS A 232 11.99 1.48 -9.17
CA LYS A 232 11.97 2.17 -7.87
C LYS A 232 10.69 2.97 -7.68
N GLN A 233 10.25 3.70 -8.71
CA GLN A 233 9.00 4.44 -8.68
C GLN A 233 7.81 3.48 -8.54
N TYR A 234 7.70 2.49 -9.41
CA TYR A 234 6.63 1.50 -9.42
C TYR A 234 6.46 0.79 -8.06
N LYS A 235 7.56 0.40 -7.41
CA LYS A 235 7.52 -0.22 -6.09
C LYS A 235 7.09 0.73 -4.98
N ALA A 236 7.43 2.01 -5.08
CA ALA A 236 7.06 3.04 -4.10
C ALA A 236 5.61 3.55 -4.27
N GLU A 237 5.04 3.42 -5.47
CA GLU A 237 3.68 3.86 -5.80
C GLU A 237 2.58 3.01 -5.16
N SER A 238 1.39 3.59 -5.03
CA SER A 238 0.19 2.88 -4.60
C SER A 238 -0.33 1.96 -5.69
N GLU A 239 -1.32 1.10 -5.39
CA GLU A 239 -1.93 0.25 -6.43
C GLU A 239 -2.55 1.10 -7.56
N MET A 240 -3.21 2.21 -7.23
CA MET A 240 -3.70 3.18 -8.22
C MET A 240 -2.57 3.88 -8.97
N GLY A 241 -1.49 4.22 -8.28
CA GLY A 241 -0.28 4.79 -8.89
C GLY A 241 0.36 3.83 -9.90
N ARG A 242 0.53 2.56 -9.52
CA ARG A 242 1.02 1.47 -10.37
C ARG A 242 0.14 1.27 -11.60
N TYR A 243 -1.17 1.27 -11.43
CA TYR A 243 -2.10 1.22 -12.56
C TYR A 243 -1.91 2.41 -13.51
N ARG A 244 -1.84 3.64 -12.97
CA ARG A 244 -1.57 4.83 -13.80
C ARG A 244 -0.22 4.74 -14.51
N MET A 245 0.80 4.19 -13.85
CA MET A 245 2.10 3.94 -14.49
C MET A 245 1.99 2.94 -15.64
N ILE A 246 1.24 1.85 -15.47
CA ILE A 246 0.98 0.85 -16.52
C ILE A 246 0.22 1.49 -17.70
N GLU A 247 -0.84 2.25 -17.42
CA GLU A 247 -1.60 2.95 -18.47
C GLU A 247 -0.77 4.00 -19.20
N ASN A 248 0.02 4.79 -18.47
CA ASN A 248 0.96 5.74 -19.06
C ASN A 248 2.00 5.02 -19.92
N PHE A 249 2.52 3.87 -19.47
CA PHE A 249 3.47 3.07 -20.24
C PHE A 249 2.83 2.54 -21.53
N ARG A 250 1.58 2.04 -21.48
CA ARG A 250 0.81 1.66 -22.67
C ARG A 250 0.64 2.84 -23.63
N HIS A 251 0.31 4.02 -23.11
CA HIS A 251 0.24 5.24 -23.92
C HIS A 251 1.58 5.64 -24.55
N GLU A 252 2.69 5.54 -23.80
CA GLU A 252 4.03 5.82 -24.31
C GLU A 252 4.46 4.83 -25.40
N LEU A 253 4.12 3.54 -25.24
CA LEU A 253 4.32 2.51 -26.27
C LEU A 253 3.47 2.82 -27.52
N ARG A 254 2.20 3.18 -27.36
CA ARG A 254 1.31 3.58 -28.48
C ARG A 254 1.88 4.74 -29.29
N GLN A 255 2.55 5.67 -28.62
CA GLN A 255 3.18 6.83 -29.24
C GLN A 255 4.62 6.56 -29.73
N ALA A 256 5.11 5.32 -29.61
CA ALA A 256 6.50 4.94 -29.93
C ALA A 256 7.55 5.85 -29.26
N ARG A 257 7.25 6.38 -28.07
CA ARG A 257 8.17 7.24 -27.30
C ARG A 257 9.23 6.42 -26.59
N ILE A 258 8.89 5.20 -26.18
CA ILE A 258 9.74 4.23 -25.48
C ILE A 258 9.76 2.92 -26.27
N GLU A 259 10.78 2.10 -26.03
CA GLU A 259 10.88 0.72 -26.57
C GLU A 259 10.56 0.66 -28.08
N LYS A 260 11.26 1.48 -28.87
CA LYS A 260 10.92 1.69 -30.28
C LYS A 260 10.98 0.41 -31.12
N ASP A 261 11.84 -0.54 -30.74
CA ASP A 261 12.03 -1.77 -31.51
C ASP A 261 10.84 -2.73 -31.38
N ILE A 262 10.28 -2.96 -30.18
CA ILE A 262 9.12 -3.87 -30.01
C ILE A 262 7.82 -3.26 -30.57
N VAL A 263 7.77 -1.93 -30.72
CA VAL A 263 6.63 -1.20 -31.29
C VAL A 263 6.70 -1.11 -32.82
N ALA A 264 7.90 -1.27 -33.40
CA ALA A 264 8.10 -1.20 -34.84
C ALA A 264 7.20 -2.22 -35.55
N ILE A 265 6.71 -1.84 -36.73
CA ILE A 265 5.81 -2.69 -37.51
C ILE A 265 6.64 -3.44 -38.55
N PRO A 266 6.88 -4.76 -38.37
CA PRO A 266 7.59 -5.55 -39.37
C PRO A 266 6.69 -5.78 -40.58
N VAL A 267 7.26 -5.75 -41.77
CA VAL A 267 6.57 -6.12 -43.02
C VAL A 267 6.41 -7.62 -43.12
N ASP A 268 7.41 -8.36 -42.63
CA ASP A 268 7.42 -9.81 -42.63
C ASP A 268 8.20 -10.34 -41.42
N PHE A 269 7.93 -11.58 -41.03
CA PHE A 269 8.63 -12.23 -39.92
C PHE A 269 8.65 -13.75 -40.07
N GLU A 270 9.71 -14.37 -39.55
CA GLU A 270 9.90 -15.82 -39.57
C GLU A 270 10.43 -16.30 -38.21
N ILE A 271 9.77 -17.30 -37.62
CA ILE A 271 10.23 -17.90 -36.37
C ILE A 271 11.39 -18.86 -36.67
N GLU A 272 12.60 -18.52 -36.22
CA GLU A 272 13.78 -19.36 -36.37
C GLU A 272 13.73 -20.55 -35.41
N ARG A 273 13.42 -20.27 -34.13
CA ARG A 273 13.52 -21.27 -33.06
C ARG A 273 12.66 -20.90 -31.86
N THR A 274 12.03 -21.93 -31.28
CA THR A 274 11.29 -21.82 -30.02
C THR A 274 11.85 -22.84 -29.03
N THR A 275 12.19 -22.38 -27.83
CA THR A 275 12.66 -23.23 -26.72
C THR A 275 11.88 -22.87 -25.47
N TYR A 276 11.22 -23.84 -24.84
CA TYR A 276 10.40 -23.57 -23.66
C TYR A 276 10.39 -24.72 -22.66
N THR A 277 10.11 -24.36 -21.42
CA THR A 277 9.85 -25.22 -20.27
C THR A 277 8.38 -25.09 -19.86
N GLY A 278 7.99 -25.63 -18.70
CA GLY A 278 6.64 -25.44 -18.19
C GLY A 278 6.28 -23.99 -17.84
N THR A 279 7.27 -23.14 -17.56
CA THR A 279 7.05 -21.79 -17.02
C THR A 279 7.76 -20.67 -17.77
N GLU A 280 8.78 -20.98 -18.57
CA GLU A 280 9.59 -20.00 -19.30
C GLU A 280 9.79 -20.42 -20.76
N ALA A 281 9.85 -19.46 -21.67
CA ALA A 281 10.09 -19.69 -23.08
C ALA A 281 10.97 -18.59 -23.68
N GLU A 282 11.75 -18.98 -24.68
CA GLU A 282 12.54 -18.12 -25.55
C GLU A 282 12.12 -18.41 -26.99
N VAL A 283 11.73 -17.35 -27.72
CA VAL A 283 11.32 -17.43 -29.12
C VAL A 283 12.20 -16.48 -29.93
N ARG A 284 12.94 -17.03 -30.90
CA ARG A 284 13.79 -16.28 -31.82
C ARG A 284 13.07 -16.08 -33.14
N VAL A 285 13.00 -14.84 -33.59
CA VAL A 285 12.28 -14.42 -34.79
C VAL A 285 13.16 -13.49 -35.62
N ILE A 286 13.21 -13.71 -36.92
CA ILE A 286 13.75 -12.74 -37.86
C ILE A 286 12.59 -11.82 -38.29
N GLU A 287 12.81 -10.53 -38.20
CA GLU A 287 11.85 -9.50 -38.60
C GLU A 287 12.45 -8.58 -39.65
N TRP A 288 11.68 -8.30 -40.70
CA TRP A 288 12.05 -7.41 -41.78
C TRP A 288 11.26 -6.11 -41.71
N PHE A 289 11.97 -4.98 -41.75
CA PHE A 289 11.40 -3.64 -41.73
C PHE A 289 11.69 -2.96 -43.06
N ALA A 290 10.65 -2.56 -43.80
CA ALA A 290 10.83 -1.86 -45.06
C ALA A 290 10.95 -0.36 -44.84
N TYR A 291 12.01 0.22 -45.41
CA TYR A 291 12.16 1.65 -45.59
C TYR A 291 12.04 1.98 -47.08
N LYS A 292 12.12 3.27 -47.45
CA LYS A 292 11.93 3.70 -48.85
C LYS A 292 12.92 3.05 -49.80
N ASP A 293 14.17 2.88 -49.37
CA ASP A 293 15.29 2.52 -50.26
C ASP A 293 15.95 1.19 -49.90
N PHE A 294 15.64 0.58 -48.75
CA PHE A 294 16.25 -0.67 -48.28
C PHE A 294 15.32 -1.42 -47.31
N ARG A 295 15.62 -2.70 -47.07
CA ARG A 295 14.99 -3.47 -45.98
C ARG A 295 16.00 -3.70 -44.88
N GLU A 296 15.63 -3.41 -43.64
CA GLU A 296 16.44 -3.77 -42.49
C GLU A 296 16.00 -5.12 -41.95
N LYS A 297 16.97 -5.97 -41.64
CA LYS A 297 16.74 -7.30 -41.09
C LYS A 297 17.26 -7.33 -39.66
N LYS A 298 16.39 -7.67 -38.72
CA LYS A 298 16.74 -7.79 -37.29
C LYS A 298 16.34 -9.16 -36.77
N ARG A 299 17.08 -9.65 -35.78
CA ARG A 299 16.69 -10.83 -35.00
C ARG A 299 16.18 -10.37 -33.64
N PHE A 300 14.97 -10.77 -33.31
CA PHE A 300 14.39 -10.59 -32.00
C PHE A 300 14.46 -11.91 -31.23
N THR A 301 14.88 -11.84 -29.98
CA THR A 301 14.75 -12.93 -29.01
C THR A 301 13.75 -12.48 -27.96
N TYR A 302 12.56 -13.06 -27.98
CA TYR A 302 11.50 -12.78 -27.02
C TYR A 302 11.56 -13.75 -25.85
N TYR A 303 11.43 -13.21 -24.64
CA TYR A 303 11.34 -13.99 -23.41
C TYR A 303 9.91 -13.95 -22.88
N LEU A 304 9.33 -15.13 -22.71
CA LEU A 304 7.96 -15.29 -22.23
C LEU A 304 7.94 -16.08 -20.93
N SER A 305 6.95 -15.77 -20.10
CA SER A 305 6.65 -16.57 -18.91
C SER A 305 5.21 -17.05 -18.94
N SER A 306 4.97 -18.26 -18.46
CA SER A 306 3.63 -18.83 -18.31
C SER A 306 3.10 -18.59 -16.91
N ARG A 307 1.88 -18.07 -16.81
CA ARG A 307 1.10 -18.04 -15.58
C ARG A 307 -0.27 -18.65 -15.88
N ASP A 308 -0.62 -19.70 -15.13
CA ASP A 308 -1.89 -20.44 -15.31
C ASP A 308 -2.12 -20.93 -16.75
N GLY A 309 -1.04 -21.25 -17.48
CA GLY A 309 -1.10 -21.72 -18.87
C GLY A 309 -1.16 -20.61 -19.94
N ILE A 310 -1.16 -19.35 -19.54
CA ILE A 310 -1.13 -18.19 -20.43
C ILE A 310 0.30 -17.66 -20.51
N TRP A 311 0.83 -17.58 -21.73
CA TRP A 311 2.18 -17.09 -22.01
C TRP A 311 2.17 -15.59 -22.29
N THR A 312 3.00 -14.83 -21.57
CA THR A 312 3.16 -13.39 -21.78
C THR A 312 4.62 -13.02 -21.98
N VAL A 313 4.88 -12.12 -22.94
CA VAL A 313 6.20 -11.56 -23.20
C VAL A 313 6.54 -10.57 -22.08
N TYR A 314 7.66 -10.78 -21.41
CA TYR A 314 8.13 -9.88 -20.34
C TYR A 314 9.43 -9.16 -20.69
N ASP A 315 10.20 -9.69 -21.64
CA ASP A 315 11.46 -9.09 -22.09
C ASP A 315 11.76 -9.45 -23.55
N TYR A 316 12.69 -8.71 -24.16
CA TYR A 316 13.16 -8.97 -25.50
C TYR A 316 14.56 -8.41 -25.73
N VAL A 317 15.31 -9.05 -26.63
CA VAL A 317 16.63 -8.60 -27.09
C VAL A 317 16.63 -8.51 -28.62
N VAL A 318 17.31 -7.49 -29.15
CA VAL A 318 17.35 -7.21 -30.59
C VAL A 318 18.79 -7.22 -31.09
N GLU A 319 19.04 -7.98 -32.15
CA GLU A 319 20.30 -8.02 -32.88
C GLU A 319 20.07 -7.48 -34.30
N ASN A 320 20.90 -6.53 -34.75
CA ASN A 320 20.82 -6.05 -36.13
C ASN A 320 21.61 -7.00 -37.05
N LEU A 321 20.94 -7.59 -38.04
CA LEU A 321 21.54 -8.52 -39.00
C LEU A 321 21.98 -7.83 -40.31
N GLY A 322 21.68 -6.54 -40.47
CA GLY A 322 22.08 -5.72 -41.61
C GLY A 322 20.91 -5.24 -42.46
N THR A 323 21.25 -4.79 -43.68
CA THR A 323 20.31 -4.25 -44.66
C THR A 323 20.39 -5.05 -45.96
N GLU A 324 19.23 -5.34 -46.56
CA GLU A 324 19.06 -6.01 -47.85
C GLU A 324 18.51 -5.06 -48.91
#